data_AF-A0A2N2HEX6-F1
#
_entry.id   AF-A0A2N2HEX6-F1
#
_cell.length_a   1.000
_cell.length_b   1.000
_cell.length_c   1.000
_cell.angle_alpha   90.00
_cell.angle_beta   90.00
_cell.angle_gamma   90.00
#
_symmetry.space_group_name_H-M   'P 1'
#
loop_
_entity.id
_entity.type
_entity.pdbx_description
1 polymer ?
#
loop_
_entity_poly.entity_id
_entity_poly.type
_entity_poly.pdbx_seq_one_letter_code
_entity_poly.pdbx_strand_id
1 'polypeptide(L)'
;MSIEIARRLLASGCMTSAQAQAALMLHATRSVPLLRALRDSGVSSAAIDRESHRADVPRLQHVAPLHDVVESLPVGMCDQFLAIPVRVDTMTSTVDVAMADPFDTHAQQEFAFHLDAPIRVVHAPLTVIERALERLAAAGPGPRQRLGTPALGSASPRFDAPTIQSSSDVPIPLVRRSRSPVLAVDAEDAGRITRDAIVLDPGSLPAARPSLADLSASALDGVAIESLHVVIPRSAALPQIEEAPETLPLLTETVVGLESALDDLESASTRDDIVLAALRGMVSVA
;
A
#
# COMPACT_ATOMS: atom_id res chain seq x y z
N MET A 1 -10.60 -3.89 -3.38
CA MET A 1 -9.32 -3.93 -4.10
C MET A 1 -9.25 -2.72 -5.00
N SER A 2 -8.34 -1.79 -4.72
CA SER A 2 -8.17 -0.58 -5.51
C SER A 2 -7.14 -0.75 -6.62
N ILE A 3 -7.47 -0.27 -7.82
CA ILE A 3 -6.57 -0.23 -9.00
C ILE A 3 -6.02 1.20 -9.17
N GLU A 4 -6.27 2.08 -8.20
CA GLU A 4 -6.01 3.51 -8.32
C GLU A 4 -4.53 3.82 -8.47
N ILE A 5 -3.66 3.14 -7.71
CA ILE A 5 -2.21 3.34 -7.81
C ILE A 5 -1.67 2.96 -9.19
N ALA A 6 -2.14 1.86 -9.78
CA ALA A 6 -1.74 1.44 -11.12
C ALA A 6 -2.15 2.47 -12.18
N ARG A 7 -3.35 3.03 -12.06
CA ARG A 7 -3.85 4.10 -12.94
C ARG A 7 -2.98 5.35 -12.86
N ARG A 8 -2.57 5.75 -11.64
CA ARG A 8 -1.71 6.92 -11.40
C ARG A 8 -0.30 6.72 -11.94
N LEU A 9 0.25 5.50 -11.80
CA LEU A 9 1.55 5.16 -12.37
C LEU A 9 1.55 5.19 -13.91
N LEU A 10 0.46 4.76 -14.56
CA LEU A 10 0.28 4.92 -16.00
C LEU A 10 0.17 6.39 -16.40
N ALA A 11 -0.66 7.16 -15.69
CA ALA A 11 -0.89 8.57 -15.99
C ALA A 11 0.37 9.45 -15.81
N SER A 12 1.23 9.09 -14.86
CA SER A 12 2.51 9.77 -14.62
C SER A 12 3.65 9.30 -15.54
N GLY A 13 3.41 8.30 -16.41
CA GLY A 13 4.42 7.71 -17.28
C GLY A 13 5.50 6.90 -16.55
N CYS A 14 5.31 6.62 -15.25
CA CYS A 14 6.24 5.83 -14.44
C CYS A 14 6.09 4.31 -14.66
N MET A 15 5.07 3.89 -15.38
CA MET A 15 4.79 2.50 -15.73
C MET A 15 4.33 2.40 -17.19
N THR A 16 4.79 1.36 -17.89
CA THR A 16 4.32 1.02 -19.24
C THR A 16 3.07 0.13 -19.20
N SER A 17 2.29 0.10 -20.28
CA SER A 17 1.13 -0.79 -20.40
C SER A 17 1.51 -2.27 -20.30
N ALA A 18 2.67 -2.66 -20.82
CA ALA A 18 3.19 -4.03 -20.73
C ALA A 18 3.47 -4.44 -19.27
N GLN A 19 4.09 -3.55 -18.48
CA GLN A 19 4.34 -3.78 -17.05
C GLN A 19 3.03 -3.86 -16.24
N ALA A 20 2.04 -3.03 -16.59
CA ALA A 20 0.72 -3.07 -15.97
C ALA A 20 0.02 -4.41 -16.25
N GLN A 21 0.02 -4.87 -17.50
CA GLN A 21 -0.53 -6.16 -17.88
C GLN A 21 0.17 -7.33 -17.17
N ALA A 22 1.51 -7.30 -17.12
CA ALA A 22 2.29 -8.31 -16.41
C ALA A 22 1.95 -8.36 -14.91
N ALA A 23 1.88 -7.19 -14.25
CA ALA A 23 1.52 -7.09 -12.84
C ALA A 23 0.10 -7.60 -12.57
N LEU A 24 -0.89 -7.24 -13.39
CA LEU A 24 -2.26 -7.72 -13.25
C LEU A 24 -2.35 -9.23 -13.45
N MET A 25 -1.62 -9.78 -14.43
CA MET A 25 -1.56 -11.22 -14.64
C MET A 25 -0.92 -11.95 -13.46
N LEU A 26 0.17 -11.42 -12.88
CA LEU A 26 0.77 -11.95 -11.66
C LEU A 26 -0.19 -11.92 -10.48
N HIS A 27 -0.87 -10.80 -10.26
CA HIS A 27 -1.87 -10.65 -9.19
C HIS A 27 -3.01 -11.66 -9.34
N ALA A 28 -3.60 -11.77 -10.54
CA ALA A 28 -4.73 -12.65 -10.81
C ALA A 28 -4.39 -14.14 -10.73
N THR A 29 -3.18 -14.54 -11.16
CA THR A 29 -2.79 -15.95 -11.25
C THR A 29 -2.15 -16.48 -9.97
N ARG A 30 -1.42 -15.63 -9.23
CA ARG A 30 -0.64 -16.04 -8.05
C ARG A 30 -1.19 -15.49 -6.73
N SER A 31 -2.27 -14.71 -6.78
CA SER A 31 -2.86 -14.04 -5.61
C SER A 31 -1.83 -13.19 -4.84
N VAL A 32 -0.82 -12.67 -5.54
CA VAL A 32 0.20 -11.77 -4.97
C VAL A 32 -0.38 -10.36 -4.86
N PRO A 33 -0.18 -9.61 -3.76
CA PRO A 33 -0.68 -8.24 -3.64
C PRO A 33 -0.25 -7.36 -4.81
N LEU A 34 -1.15 -6.51 -5.32
CA LEU A 34 -0.94 -5.77 -6.57
C LEU A 34 0.34 -4.92 -6.54
N LEU A 35 0.66 -4.26 -5.42
CA LEU A 35 1.89 -3.48 -5.27
C LEU A 35 3.16 -4.32 -5.41
N ARG A 36 3.18 -5.55 -4.86
CA ARG A 36 4.28 -6.50 -5.06
C ARG A 36 4.37 -6.91 -6.51
N ALA A 37 3.24 -7.22 -7.14
CA ALA A 37 3.20 -7.58 -8.56
C ALA A 37 3.68 -6.44 -9.48
N LEU A 38 3.41 -5.18 -9.13
CA LEU A 38 3.91 -4.00 -9.85
C LEU A 38 5.43 -3.85 -9.71
N ARG A 39 5.97 -4.00 -8.49
CA ARG A 39 7.42 -4.01 -8.27
C ARG A 39 8.08 -5.14 -9.07
N ASP A 40 7.51 -6.34 -8.99
CA ASP A 40 8.04 -7.54 -9.63
C ASP A 40 7.95 -7.49 -11.16
N SER A 41 7.07 -6.66 -11.73
CA SER A 41 7.03 -6.36 -13.18
C SER A 41 8.05 -5.29 -13.61
N GLY A 42 8.86 -4.78 -12.68
CA GLY A 42 9.94 -3.83 -12.93
C GLY A 42 9.57 -2.36 -12.72
N VAL A 43 8.45 -2.05 -12.07
CA VAL A 43 8.14 -0.67 -11.66
C VAL A 43 9.03 -0.28 -10.48
N SER A 44 9.64 0.90 -10.55
CA SER A 44 10.51 1.41 -9.48
C SER A 44 9.74 1.62 -8.18
N SER A 45 10.26 1.10 -7.06
CA SER A 45 9.69 1.33 -5.72
C SER A 45 9.59 2.81 -5.38
N ALA A 46 10.55 3.62 -5.81
CA ALA A 46 10.52 5.07 -5.60
C ALA A 46 9.36 5.74 -6.37
N ALA A 47 8.98 5.21 -7.53
CA ALA A 47 7.82 5.70 -8.28
C ALA A 47 6.50 5.29 -7.61
N ILE A 48 6.40 4.04 -7.14
CA ILE A 48 5.26 3.55 -6.37
C ILE A 48 5.04 4.42 -5.12
N ASP A 49 6.10 4.64 -4.33
CA ASP A 49 6.03 5.43 -3.11
C ASP A 49 5.68 6.90 -3.40
N ARG A 50 6.20 7.47 -4.49
CA ARG A 50 5.89 8.84 -4.91
C ARG A 50 4.41 9.02 -5.26
N GLU A 51 3.83 8.10 -6.02
CA GLU A 51 2.42 8.17 -6.39
C GLU A 51 1.49 7.86 -5.21
N SER A 52 1.91 6.94 -4.34
CA SER A 52 1.20 6.64 -3.08
C SER A 52 1.22 7.83 -2.13
N HIS A 53 2.31 8.59 -2.10
CA HIS A 53 2.44 9.80 -1.28
C HIS A 53 1.51 10.94 -1.71
N ARG A 54 0.93 10.89 -2.92
CA ARG A 54 -0.10 11.87 -3.33
C ARG A 54 -1.43 11.67 -2.60
N ALA A 55 -1.57 10.62 -1.79
CA ALA A 55 -2.67 10.51 -0.84
C ALA A 55 -2.48 11.54 0.29
N ASP A 56 -3.56 12.23 0.65
CA ASP A 56 -3.59 13.20 1.75
C ASP A 56 -3.71 12.46 3.10
N VAL A 57 -2.69 11.65 3.42
CA VAL A 57 -2.62 10.87 4.67
C VAL A 57 -1.26 11.05 5.35
N PRO A 58 -1.20 10.94 6.69
CA PRO A 58 0.06 11.01 7.43
C PRO A 58 1.06 9.95 6.95
N ARG A 59 2.37 10.24 7.08
CA ARG A 59 3.44 9.37 6.59
C ARG A 59 4.31 8.83 7.73
N LEU A 60 4.66 7.56 7.66
CA LEU A 60 5.65 6.91 8.51
C LEU A 60 6.85 6.44 7.70
N GLN A 61 8.05 6.76 8.18
CA GLN A 61 9.30 6.21 7.63
C GLN A 61 9.74 4.92 8.32
N HIS A 62 9.25 4.70 9.54
CA HIS A 62 9.55 3.54 10.35
C HIS A 62 8.24 2.95 10.86
N VAL A 63 8.11 1.64 10.75
CA VAL A 63 6.92 0.88 11.16
C VAL A 63 7.34 -0.09 12.27
N ALA A 64 6.71 0.07 13.43
CA ALA A 64 6.80 -0.84 14.57
C ALA A 64 5.43 -1.52 14.73
N PRO A 65 5.30 -2.83 14.41
CA PRO A 65 4.04 -3.55 14.53
C PRO A 65 3.57 -3.60 15.98
N LEU A 66 2.26 -3.41 16.19
CA LEU A 66 1.64 -3.65 17.48
C LEU A 66 1.24 -5.13 17.60
N HIS A 67 2.14 -5.93 18.18
CA HIS A 67 2.03 -7.39 18.21
C HIS A 67 0.69 -7.90 18.76
N ASP A 68 0.20 -7.34 19.87
CA ASP A 68 -1.07 -7.78 20.48
C ASP A 68 -2.26 -7.64 19.53
N VAL A 69 -2.29 -6.58 18.73
CA VAL A 69 -3.36 -6.34 17.73
C VAL A 69 -3.15 -7.18 16.48
N VAL A 70 -1.90 -7.41 16.09
CA VAL A 70 -1.59 -8.30 14.96
C VAL A 70 -1.99 -9.75 15.27
N GLU A 71 -1.82 -10.20 16.51
CA GLU A 71 -2.19 -11.56 16.94
C GLU A 71 -3.69 -11.83 16.94
N SER A 72 -4.52 -10.78 17.06
CA SER A 72 -5.99 -10.91 16.97
C SER A 72 -6.50 -10.98 15.53
N LEU A 73 -5.68 -10.59 14.55
CA LEU A 73 -6.05 -10.61 13.14
C LEU A 73 -5.96 -12.02 12.53
N PRO A 74 -6.74 -12.31 11.47
CA PRO A 74 -6.57 -13.51 10.66
C PRO A 74 -5.13 -13.69 10.15
N VAL A 75 -4.67 -14.94 10.15
CA VAL A 75 -3.32 -15.28 9.67
C VAL A 75 -3.16 -14.87 8.20
N GLY A 76 -2.07 -14.17 7.89
CA GLY A 76 -1.75 -13.73 6.53
C GLY A 76 -2.43 -12.43 6.09
N MET A 77 -3.37 -11.88 6.88
CA MET A 77 -4.11 -10.66 6.51
C MET A 77 -3.16 -9.46 6.31
N CYS A 78 -2.21 -9.27 7.23
CA CYS A 78 -1.22 -8.19 7.13
C CYS A 78 -0.35 -8.30 5.87
N ASP A 79 -0.02 -9.53 5.46
CA ASP A 79 0.78 -9.78 4.26
C ASP A 79 -0.03 -9.58 2.97
N GLN A 80 -1.29 -10.05 2.96
CA GLN A 80 -2.19 -9.93 1.82
C GLN A 80 -2.53 -8.47 1.47
N PHE A 81 -2.74 -7.64 2.49
CA PHE A 81 -3.08 -6.23 2.31
C PHE A 81 -1.89 -5.27 2.38
N LEU A 82 -0.68 -5.79 2.66
CA LEU A 82 0.53 -4.98 2.87
C LEU A 82 0.27 -3.84 3.87
N ALA A 83 -0.26 -4.22 5.02
CA ALA A 83 -0.75 -3.30 6.03
C ALA A 83 -0.46 -3.84 7.44
N ILE A 84 -0.10 -2.95 8.36
CA ILE A 84 0.32 -3.30 9.72
C ILE A 84 -0.29 -2.32 10.73
N PRO A 85 -1.03 -2.78 11.75
CA PRO A 85 -1.43 -1.96 12.89
C PRO A 85 -0.21 -1.42 13.64
N VAL A 86 -0.14 -0.11 13.84
CA VAL A 86 1.00 0.57 14.49
C VAL A 86 0.66 1.18 15.83
N ARG A 87 -0.58 1.63 16.02
CA ARG A 87 -1.01 2.29 17.25
C ARG A 87 -2.50 2.11 17.48
N VAL A 88 -2.90 1.99 18.73
CA VAL A 88 -4.30 2.10 19.16
C VAL A 88 -4.43 3.37 19.99
N ASP A 89 -5.35 4.25 19.61
CA ASP A 89 -5.73 5.39 20.41
C ASP A 89 -6.77 4.93 21.45
N THR A 90 -6.37 4.90 22.72
CA THR A 90 -7.23 4.43 23.82
C THR A 90 -8.40 5.37 24.12
N MET A 91 -8.31 6.64 23.71
CA MET A 91 -9.39 7.59 23.93
C MET A 91 -10.54 7.42 22.95
N THR A 92 -10.19 7.20 21.67
CA THR A 92 -11.17 7.10 20.58
C THR A 92 -11.43 5.67 20.12
N SER A 93 -10.65 4.71 20.64
CA SER A 93 -10.57 3.33 20.15
C SER A 93 -10.22 3.23 18.65
N THR A 94 -9.60 4.27 18.08
CA THR A 94 -9.17 4.27 16.68
C THR A 94 -7.85 3.52 16.54
N VAL A 95 -7.75 2.64 15.55
CA VAL A 95 -6.50 1.95 15.23
C VAL A 95 -5.84 2.63 14.03
N ASP A 96 -4.60 3.08 14.23
CA ASP A 96 -3.76 3.56 13.15
C ASP A 96 -3.14 2.34 12.44
N VAL A 97 -3.41 2.22 11.15
CA VAL A 97 -2.89 1.13 10.30
C VAL A 97 -1.95 1.73 9.26
N ALA A 98 -0.69 1.30 9.31
CA ALA A 98 0.31 1.66 8.31
C ALA A 98 0.08 0.82 7.05
N MET A 99 -0.17 1.45 5.91
CA MET A 99 -0.50 0.80 4.65
C MET A 99 0.47 1.23 3.54
N ALA A 100 0.85 0.27 2.69
CA ALA A 100 1.61 0.56 1.48
C ALA A 100 0.75 1.24 0.39
N ASP A 101 -0.51 0.83 0.24
CA ASP A 101 -1.49 1.50 -0.63
C ASP A 101 -2.57 2.23 0.19
N PRO A 102 -2.48 3.56 0.35
CA PRO A 102 -3.48 4.33 1.08
C PRO A 102 -4.80 4.49 0.30
N PHE A 103 -4.85 4.15 -0.99
CA PHE A 103 -6.05 4.23 -1.81
C PHE A 103 -6.91 2.95 -1.76
N ASP A 104 -6.45 1.89 -1.08
CA ASP A 104 -7.22 0.65 -0.95
C ASP A 104 -8.26 0.73 0.18
N THR A 105 -9.43 1.27 -0.15
CA THR A 105 -10.57 1.36 0.77
C THR A 105 -11.06 -0.01 1.24
N HIS A 106 -10.84 -1.07 0.44
CA HIS A 106 -11.25 -2.42 0.83
C HIS A 106 -10.39 -2.95 1.97
N ALA A 107 -9.07 -2.80 1.88
CA ALA A 107 -8.19 -3.17 2.98
C ALA A 107 -8.58 -2.43 4.27
N GLN A 108 -8.84 -1.12 4.20
CA GLN A 108 -9.33 -0.35 5.37
C GLN A 108 -10.62 -0.94 5.98
N GLN A 109 -11.58 -1.33 5.14
CA GLN A 109 -12.84 -1.95 5.59
C GLN A 109 -12.62 -3.31 6.25
N GLU A 110 -11.75 -4.15 5.70
CA GLU A 110 -11.43 -5.46 6.25
C GLU A 110 -10.75 -5.34 7.62
N PHE A 111 -9.80 -4.40 7.76
CA PHE A 111 -9.18 -4.11 9.06
C PHE A 111 -10.21 -3.59 10.07
N ALA A 112 -11.11 -2.70 9.65
CA ALA A 112 -12.15 -2.18 10.52
C ALA A 112 -13.10 -3.29 11.00
N PHE A 113 -13.46 -4.21 10.10
CA PHE A 113 -14.32 -5.34 10.41
C PHE A 113 -13.67 -6.31 11.41
N HIS A 114 -12.40 -6.69 11.18
CA HIS A 114 -11.72 -7.65 12.05
C HIS A 114 -11.31 -7.08 13.41
N LEU A 115 -11.04 -5.77 13.49
CA LEU A 115 -10.66 -5.10 14.74
C LEU A 115 -11.85 -4.54 15.51
N ASP A 116 -13.05 -4.54 14.91
CA ASP A 116 -14.27 -3.91 15.45
C ASP A 116 -14.02 -2.45 15.91
N ALA A 117 -13.23 -1.73 15.12
CA ALA A 117 -12.70 -0.42 15.48
C ALA A 117 -12.56 0.49 14.26
N PRO A 118 -12.73 1.83 14.41
CA PRO A 118 -12.46 2.76 13.32
C PRO A 118 -10.97 2.74 12.96
N ILE A 119 -10.68 2.77 11.65
CA ILE A 119 -9.30 2.71 11.13
C ILE A 119 -8.87 4.06 10.60
N ARG A 120 -7.73 4.55 11.09
CA ARG A 120 -7.02 5.69 10.52
C ARG A 120 -5.87 5.19 9.67
N VAL A 121 -5.92 5.46 8.38
CA VAL A 121 -4.89 5.06 7.44
C VAL A 121 -3.68 5.97 7.58
N VAL A 122 -2.50 5.37 7.66
CA VAL A 122 -1.21 6.05 7.66
C VAL A 122 -0.37 5.43 6.54
N HIS A 123 0.22 6.23 5.66
CA HIS A 123 1.02 5.72 4.57
C HIS A 123 2.43 5.38 5.05
N ALA A 124 2.95 4.23 4.61
CA ALA A 124 4.36 3.86 4.76
C ALA A 124 4.90 3.30 3.44
N PRO A 125 6.18 3.57 3.09
CA PRO A 125 6.79 3.03 1.88
C PRO A 125 6.68 1.50 1.79
N LEU A 126 6.50 0.97 0.59
CA LEU A 126 6.32 -0.47 0.37
C LEU A 126 7.45 -1.29 1.01
N THR A 127 8.70 -0.86 0.80
CA THR A 127 9.89 -1.55 1.33
C THR A 127 9.95 -1.54 2.86
N VAL A 128 9.38 -0.52 3.51
CA VAL A 128 9.36 -0.40 4.98
C VAL A 128 8.33 -1.37 5.55
N ILE A 129 7.15 -1.46 4.93
CA ILE A 129 6.12 -2.42 5.32
C ILE A 129 6.61 -3.85 5.14
N GLU A 130 7.24 -4.18 4.01
CA GLU A 130 7.76 -5.53 3.75
C GLU A 130 8.81 -5.95 4.78
N ARG A 131 9.77 -5.08 5.09
CA ARG A 131 10.74 -5.33 6.16
C ARG A 131 10.10 -5.50 7.54
N ALA A 132 8.99 -4.81 7.80
CA ALA A 132 8.25 -4.98 9.05
C ALA A 132 7.49 -6.32 9.08
N LEU A 133 6.89 -6.75 7.97
CA LEU A 133 6.26 -8.06 7.83
C LEU A 133 7.27 -9.21 7.95
N GLU A 134 8.46 -9.06 7.36
CA GLU A 134 9.55 -10.04 7.49
C GLU A 134 9.99 -10.21 8.95
N ARG A 135 10.16 -9.10 9.68
CA ARG A 135 10.47 -9.13 11.12
C ARG A 135 9.36 -9.78 11.94
N LEU A 136 8.10 -9.50 11.59
CA LEU A 136 6.93 -10.10 12.24
C LEU A 136 6.88 -11.62 11.98
N ALA A 137 7.15 -12.06 10.75
CA ALA A 137 7.20 -13.47 10.40
C ALA A 137 8.38 -14.18 11.11
N ALA A 138 9.54 -13.53 11.20
CA ALA A 138 10.73 -14.04 11.86
C ALA A 138 10.56 -14.15 13.40
N ALA A 139 9.78 -13.25 14.01
CA ALA A 139 9.43 -13.34 15.42
C ALA A 139 8.60 -14.60 15.75
N GLY A 140 8.03 -15.24 14.73
CA GLY A 140 7.12 -16.37 14.86
C GLY A 140 5.78 -15.95 15.45
N PRO A 141 4.77 -16.85 15.44
CA PRO A 141 3.61 -16.63 16.28
C PRO A 141 4.12 -16.54 17.73
N GLY A 142 3.79 -15.45 18.43
CA GLY A 142 4.02 -15.37 19.87
C GLY A 142 3.45 -16.61 20.56
N PRO A 143 3.83 -16.90 21.82
CA PRO A 143 3.19 -17.95 22.58
C PRO A 143 1.72 -17.56 22.68
N ARG A 144 0.91 -18.03 21.74
CA ARG A 144 -0.54 -18.00 21.82
C ARG A 144 -0.78 -18.48 23.23
N GLN A 145 -1.33 -17.60 24.08
CA GLN A 145 -2.05 -18.09 25.22
C GLN A 145 -3.06 -19.01 24.55
N ARG A 146 -2.73 -20.30 24.57
CA ARG A 146 -3.67 -21.36 24.39
C ARG A 146 -4.58 -21.11 25.56
N LEU A 147 -5.55 -20.19 25.37
CA LEU A 147 -6.87 -20.29 25.93
C LEU A 147 -7.17 -21.74 25.65
N GLY A 148 -6.91 -22.55 26.70
CA GLY A 148 -7.06 -23.97 26.61
C GLY A 148 -8.41 -24.13 25.98
N THR A 149 -8.48 -24.83 24.86
CA THR A 149 -9.73 -25.46 24.47
C THR A 149 -10.28 -25.99 25.79
N PRO A 150 -11.38 -25.44 26.35
CA PRO A 150 -11.98 -26.11 27.47
C PRO A 150 -12.16 -27.53 26.97
N ALA A 151 -11.75 -28.51 27.77
CA ALA A 151 -11.95 -29.90 27.41
C ALA A 151 -13.46 -30.08 27.23
N LEU A 152 -13.94 -29.85 26.01
CA LEU A 152 -15.27 -30.17 25.53
C LEU A 152 -15.26 -31.68 25.29
N GLY A 153 -14.99 -32.40 26.39
CA GLY A 153 -15.58 -33.68 26.66
C GLY A 153 -17.04 -33.44 27.04
N SER A 154 -17.83 -32.87 26.13
CA SER A 154 -19.21 -33.31 26.03
C SER A 154 -19.14 -34.68 25.37
N ALA A 155 -19.09 -35.70 26.23
CA ALA A 155 -19.37 -37.07 25.85
C ALA A 155 -20.61 -37.04 24.95
N SER A 156 -20.42 -37.40 23.67
CA SER A 156 -21.54 -37.61 22.78
C SER A 156 -22.44 -38.65 23.45
N PRO A 157 -23.74 -38.40 23.67
CA PRO A 157 -24.63 -39.45 24.10
C PRO A 157 -24.56 -40.54 23.04
N ARG A 158 -24.10 -41.73 23.43
CA ARG A 158 -24.18 -42.93 22.60
C ARG A 158 -25.66 -43.23 22.43
N PHE A 159 -26.23 -42.77 21.33
CA PHE A 159 -27.49 -43.31 20.85
C PHE A 159 -27.18 -44.68 20.26
N ASP A 160 -27.61 -45.72 20.96
CA ASP A 160 -27.76 -47.04 20.37
C ASP A 160 -28.69 -46.90 19.16
N ALA A 161 -28.16 -47.18 17.98
CA ALA A 161 -28.89 -47.12 16.73
C ALA A 161 -29.93 -48.26 16.69
N PRO A 162 -31.24 -47.99 16.56
CA PRO A 162 -32.12 -48.97 15.97
C PRO A 162 -31.83 -49.03 14.47
N THR A 163 -31.66 -50.24 13.97
CA THR A 163 -31.54 -50.57 12.55
C THR A 163 -32.79 -50.08 11.81
N ILE A 164 -32.71 -48.94 11.13
CA ILE A 164 -33.75 -48.49 10.20
C ILE A 164 -33.20 -48.67 8.80
N GLN A 165 -33.91 -49.52 8.06
CA GLN A 165 -33.63 -49.95 6.71
C GLN A 165 -33.62 -48.76 5.74
N SER A 166 -32.68 -48.81 4.80
CA SER A 166 -32.60 -47.95 3.63
C SER A 166 -33.92 -47.90 2.85
N SER A 167 -34.53 -46.72 2.81
CA SER A 167 -35.29 -46.28 1.65
C SER A 167 -35.46 -44.76 1.72
N SER A 168 -34.68 -44.02 0.95
CA SER A 168 -35.18 -42.95 0.08
C SER A 168 -34.02 -42.08 -0.40
N ASP A 169 -33.61 -42.41 -1.61
CA ASP A 169 -32.98 -41.52 -2.56
C ASP A 169 -34.01 -40.42 -2.90
N VAL A 170 -33.94 -39.27 -2.21
CA VAL A 170 -34.68 -38.07 -2.59
C VAL A 170 -33.66 -37.02 -3.02
N PRO A 171 -33.55 -36.71 -4.33
CA PRO A 171 -32.59 -35.74 -4.82
C PRO A 171 -32.97 -34.34 -4.32
N ILE A 172 -31.95 -33.56 -3.95
CA ILE A 172 -32.08 -32.16 -3.53
C ILE A 172 -32.61 -31.34 -4.73
N PRO A 173 -33.81 -30.74 -4.65
CA PRO A 173 -34.34 -29.97 -5.77
C PRO A 173 -33.62 -28.62 -5.90
N LEU A 174 -32.75 -28.55 -6.92
CA LEU A 174 -32.08 -27.35 -7.43
C LEU A 174 -33.06 -26.43 -8.18
N VAL A 175 -34.09 -25.89 -7.52
CA VAL A 175 -34.83 -24.74 -8.08
C VAL A 175 -35.44 -23.88 -6.98
N ARG A 176 -34.81 -22.74 -6.69
CA ARG A 176 -35.52 -21.61 -6.07
C ARG A 176 -35.76 -20.56 -7.16
N ARG A 177 -36.86 -20.72 -7.88
CA ARG A 177 -37.42 -19.67 -8.74
C ARG A 177 -37.86 -18.52 -7.85
N SER A 178 -37.11 -17.42 -7.80
CA SER A 178 -37.63 -16.16 -7.29
C SER A 178 -38.69 -15.65 -8.27
N ARG A 179 -39.95 -15.71 -7.87
CA ARG A 179 -41.02 -14.92 -8.48
C ARG A 179 -40.71 -13.46 -8.15
N SER A 180 -40.44 -12.65 -9.18
CA SER A 180 -40.43 -11.19 -9.08
C SER A 180 -41.79 -10.72 -8.56
N PRO A 181 -41.86 -9.82 -7.56
CA PRO A 181 -43.11 -9.21 -7.17
C PRO A 181 -43.63 -8.37 -8.35
N VAL A 182 -44.82 -8.73 -8.83
CA VAL A 182 -45.63 -7.88 -9.71
C VAL A 182 -46.12 -6.72 -8.86
N LEU A 183 -45.58 -5.53 -9.09
CA LEU A 183 -46.18 -4.29 -8.60
C LEU A 183 -47.50 -4.13 -9.34
N ALA A 184 -48.60 -4.41 -8.64
CA ALA A 184 -49.92 -3.93 -9.02
C ALA A 184 -49.88 -2.41 -8.92
N VAL A 185 -49.75 -1.75 -10.07
CA VAL A 185 -50.04 -0.33 -10.19
C VAL A 185 -51.53 -0.26 -10.41
N ASP A 186 -52.26 0.04 -9.33
CA ASP A 186 -53.65 0.47 -9.42
C ASP A 186 -53.66 1.77 -10.22
N ALA A 187 -54.10 1.65 -11.46
CA ALA A 187 -54.53 2.75 -12.27
C ALA A 187 -55.86 3.23 -11.71
N GLU A 188 -55.84 4.35 -10.98
CA GLU A 188 -56.89 5.39 -10.91
C GLU A 188 -56.42 6.50 -9.96
N ASP A 189 -55.40 7.26 -10.38
CA ASP A 189 -55.33 8.69 -10.05
C ASP A 189 -54.48 9.42 -11.10
N ALA A 190 -55.13 9.76 -12.21
CA ALA A 190 -54.56 10.56 -13.27
C ALA A 190 -54.53 12.04 -12.84
N GLY A 191 -53.61 12.38 -11.94
CA GLY A 191 -53.36 13.75 -11.46
C GLY A 191 -51.97 14.24 -11.84
N ARG A 192 -51.86 14.88 -13.02
CA ARG A 192 -50.82 15.86 -13.43
C ARG A 192 -49.47 15.79 -12.69
N ILE A 193 -48.51 15.09 -13.29
CA ILE A 193 -47.09 15.46 -13.17
C ILE A 193 -46.67 16.01 -14.52
N THR A 194 -46.72 17.33 -14.63
CA THR A 194 -46.05 18.08 -15.70
C THR A 194 -44.56 17.77 -15.62
N ARG A 195 -44.00 17.34 -16.75
CA ARG A 195 -42.55 17.34 -16.98
C ARG A 195 -42.09 18.79 -17.03
N ASP A 196 -41.81 19.37 -15.88
CA ASP A 196 -41.02 20.58 -15.83
C ASP A 196 -39.57 20.19 -16.14
N ALA A 197 -39.13 20.61 -17.32
CA ALA A 197 -37.73 20.63 -17.67
C ALA A 197 -36.99 21.39 -16.57
N ILE A 198 -35.92 20.78 -16.04
CA ILE A 198 -34.97 21.49 -15.19
C ILE A 198 -34.27 22.51 -16.10
N VAL A 199 -34.86 23.70 -16.20
CA VAL A 199 -34.23 24.89 -16.75
C VAL A 199 -33.23 25.36 -15.70
N LEU A 200 -31.96 25.07 -15.92
CA LEU A 200 -30.87 25.69 -15.17
C LEU A 200 -30.86 27.17 -15.55
N ASP A 201 -31.22 28.02 -14.59
CA ASP A 201 -31.18 29.47 -14.73
C ASP A 201 -29.72 29.91 -14.93
N PRO A 202 -29.34 30.55 -16.06
CA PRO A 202 -27.94 30.92 -16.34
C PRO A 202 -27.38 32.05 -15.45
N GLY A 203 -28.05 32.39 -14.34
CA GLY A 203 -27.66 33.46 -13.42
C GLY A 203 -27.21 33.00 -12.02
N SER A 204 -27.25 31.71 -11.70
CA SER A 204 -27.08 31.22 -10.31
C SER A 204 -25.68 30.69 -10.00
N LEU A 205 -24.63 31.23 -10.64
CA LEU A 205 -23.24 31.01 -10.22
C LEU A 205 -22.80 32.20 -9.35
N PRO A 206 -22.36 32.00 -8.10
CA PRO A 206 -21.76 33.07 -7.33
C PRO A 206 -20.47 33.52 -8.03
N ALA A 207 -20.52 34.70 -8.66
CA ALA A 207 -19.38 35.36 -9.29
C ALA A 207 -18.44 35.99 -8.25
N ALA A 208 -17.97 35.21 -7.29
CA ALA A 208 -16.90 35.61 -6.39
C ALA A 208 -15.62 34.88 -6.82
N ARG A 209 -14.92 35.45 -7.81
CA ARG A 209 -13.50 35.13 -8.00
C ARG A 209 -12.76 35.68 -6.79
N PRO A 210 -12.06 34.87 -5.99
CA PRO A 210 -11.16 35.42 -4.97
C PRO A 210 -10.11 36.27 -5.68
N SER A 211 -10.01 37.53 -5.25
CA SER A 211 -9.02 38.47 -5.76
C SER A 211 -7.63 38.02 -5.30
N LEU A 212 -6.68 38.01 -6.22
CA LEU A 212 -5.27 37.68 -5.96
C LEU A 212 -4.60 38.68 -4.98
N ALA A 213 -5.27 39.80 -4.66
CA ALA A 213 -4.84 40.78 -3.68
C ALA A 213 -5.09 40.36 -2.21
N ASP A 214 -5.96 39.38 -1.95
CA ASP A 214 -6.27 38.94 -0.58
C ASP A 214 -5.27 37.90 -0.04
N LEU A 215 -4.40 37.35 -0.89
CA LEU A 215 -3.37 36.38 -0.50
C LEU A 215 -2.07 37.02 0.02
N SER A 216 -1.91 38.35 -0.07
CA SER A 216 -0.71 39.04 0.39
C SER A 216 -0.79 39.60 1.83
N ALA A 217 -1.90 39.40 2.54
CA ALA A 217 -2.11 39.99 3.87
C ALA A 217 -2.03 39.01 5.05
N SER A 218 -1.79 37.71 4.83
CA SER A 218 -1.38 36.81 5.92
C SER A 218 0.12 36.94 6.14
N ALA A 219 0.47 37.99 6.85
CA ALA A 219 1.77 38.23 7.43
C ALA A 219 2.20 36.99 8.22
N LEU A 220 3.40 36.52 7.90
CA LEU A 220 4.18 35.60 8.68
C LEU A 220 4.44 36.22 10.04
N ASP A 221 3.65 35.80 11.03
CA ASP A 221 3.97 36.07 12.43
C ASP A 221 5.19 35.24 12.80
N GLY A 222 6.22 35.93 13.31
CA GLY A 222 7.58 35.43 13.45
C GLY A 222 7.68 34.21 14.37
N VAL A 223 8.05 33.07 13.80
CA VAL A 223 8.59 31.95 14.57
C VAL A 223 10.08 32.22 14.78
N ALA A 224 10.42 32.61 16.01
CA ALA A 224 11.78 32.67 16.48
C ALA A 224 12.46 31.31 16.27
N ILE A 225 13.46 31.28 15.40
CA ILE A 225 14.35 30.11 15.23
C ILE A 225 15.30 30.13 16.43
N GLU A 226 14.89 29.52 17.54
CA GLU A 226 15.82 29.17 18.59
C GLU A 226 16.82 28.15 18.04
N SER A 227 18.09 28.51 18.18
CA SER A 227 19.24 27.80 17.67
C SER A 227 19.33 26.43 18.34
N LEU A 228 18.98 25.37 17.61
CA LEU A 228 19.07 24.00 18.09
C LEU A 228 20.54 23.60 18.22
N HIS A 229 21.08 23.77 19.42
CA HIS A 229 22.43 23.35 19.80
C HIS A 229 22.44 21.81 19.88
N VAL A 230 22.78 21.14 18.77
CA VAL A 230 22.98 19.69 18.75
C VAL A 230 24.25 19.37 19.53
N VAL A 231 24.09 19.00 20.80
CA VAL A 231 25.17 18.46 21.64
C VAL A 231 25.40 17.02 21.21
N ILE A 232 26.41 16.79 20.38
CA ILE A 232 26.90 15.45 20.05
C ILE A 232 27.64 14.90 21.29
N PRO A 233 27.16 13.83 21.95
CA PRO A 233 27.86 13.24 23.08
C PRO A 233 29.19 12.62 22.61
N ARG A 234 30.31 13.03 23.22
CA ARG A 234 31.68 12.57 22.93
C ARG A 234 31.99 11.11 23.34
N SER A 235 30.99 10.24 23.46
CA SER A 235 31.15 8.92 24.09
C SER A 235 30.61 7.75 23.26
N ALA A 236 30.68 7.83 21.94
CA ALA A 236 30.58 6.66 21.07
C ALA A 236 31.98 6.34 20.53
N ALA A 237 32.64 5.36 21.16
CA ALA A 237 33.84 4.75 20.61
C ALA A 237 33.49 4.23 19.21
N LEU A 238 34.13 4.80 18.18
CA LEU A 238 34.07 4.29 16.82
C LEU A 238 34.53 2.83 16.85
N PRO A 239 33.78 1.88 16.26
CA PRO A 239 34.29 0.53 16.08
C PRO A 239 35.56 0.61 15.25
N GLN A 240 36.65 0.04 15.75
CA GLN A 240 37.86 -0.18 14.98
C GLN A 240 37.47 -1.06 13.79
N ILE A 241 37.49 -0.47 12.60
CA ILE A 241 37.28 -1.19 11.35
C ILE A 241 38.53 -2.04 11.16
N GLU A 242 38.44 -3.30 11.59
CA GLU A 242 39.43 -4.32 11.25
C GLU A 242 39.57 -4.40 9.73
N GLU A 243 40.82 -4.43 9.30
CA GLU A 243 41.28 -4.39 7.91
C GLU A 243 40.51 -5.38 7.03
N ALA A 244 39.77 -4.83 6.08
CA ALA A 244 39.07 -5.60 5.06
C ALA A 244 40.08 -6.29 4.13
N PRO A 245 39.79 -7.51 3.65
CA PRO A 245 40.71 -8.32 2.86
C PRO A 245 41.06 -7.67 1.51
N GLU A 246 42.34 -7.77 1.15
CA GLU A 246 42.99 -7.31 -0.09
C GLU A 246 42.43 -7.97 -1.37
N THR A 247 41.16 -7.71 -1.71
CA THR A 247 40.55 -8.23 -2.96
C THR A 247 40.08 -7.13 -3.90
N LEU A 248 40.79 -6.00 -3.98
CA LEU A 248 40.40 -4.86 -4.83
C LEU A 248 41.35 -4.47 -5.99
N PRO A 249 42.17 -5.34 -6.61
CA PRO A 249 42.91 -4.92 -7.81
C PRO A 249 42.00 -4.66 -9.03
N LEU A 250 40.81 -5.29 -9.07
CA LEU A 250 39.86 -5.14 -10.19
C LEU A 250 39.04 -3.83 -10.14
N LEU A 251 38.82 -3.26 -8.95
CA LEU A 251 38.11 -1.98 -8.83
C LEU A 251 39.01 -0.79 -9.17
N THR A 252 40.32 -0.90 -8.94
CA THR A 252 41.25 0.18 -9.29
C THR A 252 41.38 0.37 -10.80
N GLU A 253 41.36 -0.70 -11.59
CA GLU A 253 41.44 -0.58 -13.06
C GLU A 253 40.19 0.03 -13.69
N THR A 254 39.00 -0.33 -13.16
CA THR A 254 37.72 0.23 -13.67
C THR A 254 37.54 1.70 -13.32
N VAL A 255 38.02 2.13 -12.14
CA VAL A 255 37.99 3.54 -11.74
C VAL A 255 38.92 4.38 -12.60
N VAL A 256 40.16 3.91 -12.86
CA VAL A 256 41.12 4.65 -13.71
C VAL A 256 40.61 4.80 -15.15
N GLY A 257 39.94 3.78 -15.69
CA GLY A 257 39.35 3.86 -17.03
C GLY A 257 38.16 4.83 -17.12
N LEU A 258 37.36 4.96 -16.05
CA LEU A 258 36.27 5.93 -15.97
C LEU A 258 36.77 7.37 -15.86
N GLU A 259 37.82 7.62 -15.08
CA GLU A 259 38.43 8.95 -14.96
C GLU A 259 39.00 9.42 -16.31
N SER A 260 39.71 8.55 -17.03
CA SER A 260 40.21 8.86 -18.37
C SER A 260 39.09 9.13 -19.39
N ALA A 261 37.95 8.44 -19.30
CA ALA A 261 36.81 8.68 -20.17
C ALA A 261 36.10 10.02 -19.87
N LEU A 262 36.14 10.46 -18.62
CA LEU A 262 35.63 11.77 -18.19
C LEU A 262 36.50 12.91 -18.69
N ASP A 263 37.84 12.79 -18.60
CA ASP A 263 38.78 13.76 -19.14
C ASP A 263 38.68 13.89 -20.68
N ASP A 264 38.50 12.75 -21.38
CA ASP A 264 38.23 12.72 -22.82
C ASP A 264 36.90 13.44 -23.16
N LEU A 265 35.88 13.31 -22.31
CA LEU A 265 34.58 13.97 -22.49
C LEU A 265 34.67 15.49 -22.26
N GLU A 266 35.47 15.92 -21.29
CA GLU A 266 35.67 17.34 -20.96
C GLU A 266 36.49 18.07 -22.03
N SER A 267 37.44 17.37 -22.66
CA SER A 267 38.27 17.91 -23.75
C SER A 267 37.64 17.79 -25.15
N ALA A 268 36.51 17.09 -25.28
CA ALA A 268 35.83 16.87 -26.55
C ALA A 268 35.25 18.18 -27.12
N SER A 269 35.68 18.54 -28.33
CA SER A 269 35.24 19.76 -29.03
C SER A 269 34.24 19.48 -30.16
N THR A 270 34.13 18.21 -30.57
CA THR A 270 33.21 17.78 -31.62
C THR A 270 32.27 16.70 -31.11
N ARG A 271 31.13 16.56 -31.80
CA ARG A 271 30.12 15.55 -31.48
C ARG A 271 30.68 14.13 -31.57
N ASP A 272 31.57 13.87 -32.53
CA ASP A 272 32.14 12.55 -32.75
C ASP A 272 33.11 12.18 -31.62
N ASP A 273 33.84 13.17 -31.08
CA ASP A 273 34.71 12.98 -29.90
C ASP A 273 33.91 12.58 -28.66
N ILE A 274 32.76 13.22 -28.43
CA ILE A 274 31.86 12.89 -27.31
C ILE A 274 31.36 11.45 -27.42
N VAL A 275 30.97 11.02 -28.62
CA VAL A 275 30.48 9.65 -28.85
C VAL A 275 31.59 8.63 -28.62
N LEU A 276 32.82 8.91 -29.06
CA LEU A 276 33.96 8.03 -28.84
C LEU A 276 34.35 7.94 -27.35
N ALA A 277 34.37 9.06 -26.62
CA ALA A 277 34.65 9.09 -25.19
C ALA A 277 33.60 8.29 -24.39
N ALA A 278 32.31 8.46 -24.71
CA ALA A 278 31.22 7.71 -24.09
C ALA A 278 31.31 6.20 -24.37
N LEU A 279 31.66 5.80 -25.60
CA LEU A 279 31.87 4.38 -25.94
C LEU A 279 33.03 3.76 -25.16
N ARG A 280 34.15 4.48 -24.97
CA ARG A 280 35.27 4.01 -24.13
C ARG A 280 34.87 3.83 -22.68
N GLY A 281 34.11 4.77 -22.11
CA GLY A 281 33.60 4.65 -20.74
C GLY A 281 32.72 3.41 -20.56
N MET A 282 31.87 3.09 -21.54
CA MET A 282 31.03 1.89 -21.50
C MET A 282 31.84 0.59 -21.59
N VAL A 283 32.94 0.56 -22.36
CA VAL A 283 33.84 -0.62 -22.43
C VAL A 283 34.62 -0.82 -21.14
N SER A 284 34.97 0.26 -20.43
CA SER A 284 35.70 0.17 -19.15
C SER A 284 34.86 -0.38 -17.98
N VAL A 285 33.53 -0.41 -18.13
CA VAL A 285 32.59 -0.89 -17.11
C VAL A 285 32.12 -2.32 -17.39
N ALA A 286 32.32 -2.82 -18.61
CA ALA A 286 31.90 -4.16 -19.07
C ALA A 286 32.95 -5.22 -18.72
#